data_AF-A0A2V9NXK4-F1
#
_entry.id   AF-A0A2V9NXK4-F1
#
_cell.length_a   1.000
_cell.length_b   1.000
_cell.length_c   1.000
_cell.angle_alpha   90.00
_cell.angle_beta   90.00
_cell.angle_gamma   90.00
#
_symmetry.space_group_name_H-M   'P 1'
#
loop_
_entity.id
_entity.type
_entity.pdbx_description
1 polymer ?
#
loop_
_entity_poly.entity_id
_entity_poly.type
_entity_poly.pdbx_seq_one_letter_code
_entity_poly.pdbx_strand_id
1 'polypeptide(L)'
;MHKEEKIVNRQLNKPNYRVLIRLLTVLVSAVALKPAWAPSAQAAGNVELRVEHGNAIITGDEGDNNIIVIQACCQTVIVTGRAETTVNGSSGRSEVEGVIHDIDIRMKGGDDFVRVEVVPGFPPIPRDLKIDTGQGEDIIELLGVTVADDTRIDTGDGNDIIFIDGVLSPNGFSQSDFAGKFTLKSGSGDDLLEFHHTVFRSDVDVRMEDGIDGVCNTEDSEFLNPERARFDGGAPSGFPGDGFVAPAPP
;
A
#
# COMPACT_ATOMS: atom_id res chain seq x y z
N MET A 1 -25.04 65.60 -12.58
CA MET A 1 -23.65 65.88 -12.99
C MET A 1 -22.80 66.18 -11.75
N HIS A 2 -22.31 65.16 -11.04
CA HIS A 2 -21.02 65.14 -10.35
C HIS A 2 -20.85 63.79 -9.64
N LYS A 3 -19.72 63.13 -9.94
CA LYS A 3 -19.17 61.97 -9.25
C LYS A 3 -18.76 62.37 -7.84
N GLU A 4 -18.89 61.46 -6.88
CA GLU A 4 -17.85 61.25 -5.87
C GLU A 4 -17.75 59.74 -5.56
N GLU A 5 -16.59 59.19 -5.91
CA GLU A 5 -16.11 57.87 -5.55
C GLU A 5 -15.80 57.85 -4.04
N LYS A 6 -16.48 56.99 -3.28
CA LYS A 6 -16.01 56.61 -1.95
C LYS A 6 -15.13 55.37 -2.07
N ILE A 7 -13.84 55.64 -1.96
CA ILE A 7 -12.73 54.69 -1.81
C ILE A 7 -13.06 53.71 -0.69
N VAL A 8 -13.27 52.44 -1.04
CA VAL A 8 -13.34 51.33 -0.10
C VAL A 8 -11.91 51.07 0.40
N ASN A 9 -11.66 51.45 1.65
CA ASN A 9 -10.44 51.14 2.38
C ASN A 9 -10.40 49.64 2.68
N ARG A 10 -9.90 48.84 1.74
CA ARG A 10 -9.65 47.41 1.92
C ARG A 10 -8.39 47.25 2.76
N GLN A 11 -8.56 47.22 4.08
CA GLN A 11 -7.56 46.65 4.99
C GLN A 11 -7.26 45.23 4.50
N LEU A 12 -6.09 45.06 3.88
CA LEU A 12 -5.50 43.75 3.61
C LEU A 12 -5.19 43.10 4.97
N ASN A 13 -6.13 42.30 5.46
CA ASN A 13 -5.82 41.34 6.51
C ASN A 13 -4.76 40.38 5.95
N LYS A 14 -3.55 40.54 6.47
CA LYS A 14 -2.39 39.69 6.22
C LYS A 14 -2.81 38.23 6.44
N PRO A 15 -2.60 37.32 5.47
CA PRO A 15 -2.74 35.90 5.76
C PRO A 15 -1.67 35.51 6.78
N ASN A 16 -2.12 34.79 7.82
CA ASN A 16 -1.31 34.31 8.93
C ASN A 16 -0.20 33.37 8.42
N TYR A 17 1.00 33.90 8.26
CA TYR A 17 2.25 33.19 7.93
C TYR A 17 2.72 32.18 9.01
N ARG A 18 1.86 31.78 9.94
CA ARG A 18 2.18 30.81 11.01
C ARG A 18 1.71 29.39 10.72
N VAL A 19 0.92 29.17 9.67
CA VAL A 19 0.53 27.82 9.22
C VAL A 19 1.47 27.29 8.12
N LEU A 20 2.18 28.16 7.41
CA LEU A 20 3.10 27.78 6.32
C LEU A 20 4.50 27.29 6.78
N ILE A 21 4.78 27.24 8.08
CA ILE A 21 6.10 26.87 8.61
C ILE A 21 6.14 25.43 9.19
N ARG A 22 5.01 24.70 9.21
CA ARG A 22 5.01 23.28 9.61
C ARG A 22 5.04 22.29 8.44
N LEU A 23 5.06 22.78 7.20
CA LEU A 23 5.12 21.96 5.98
C LEU A 23 6.56 21.84 5.40
N LEU A 24 7.59 22.23 6.16
CA LEU A 24 8.98 22.28 5.67
C LEU A 24 10.02 21.58 6.57
N THR A 25 9.62 20.65 7.44
CA THR A 25 10.55 20.00 8.39
C THR A 25 10.42 18.48 8.48
N VAL A 26 10.19 17.79 7.36
CA VAL A 26 10.56 16.36 7.18
C VAL A 26 11.22 16.17 5.80
N LEU A 27 12.02 17.14 5.37
CA LEU A 27 12.77 17.07 4.12
C LEU A 27 14.25 17.42 4.34
N VAL A 28 14.88 16.84 5.37
CA VAL A 28 16.34 16.79 5.51
C VAL A 28 16.74 15.54 6.31
N SER A 29 16.65 14.38 5.66
CA SER A 29 17.60 13.27 5.84
C SER A 29 17.88 12.71 4.46
N ALA A 30 18.57 13.52 3.66
CA ALA A 30 19.19 13.08 2.42
C ALA A 30 20.36 12.14 2.77
N VAL A 31 20.06 10.86 2.97
CA VAL A 31 21.05 9.80 2.82
C VAL A 31 20.90 9.30 1.39
N ALA A 32 21.71 9.88 0.50
CA ALA A 32 22.05 9.37 -0.83
C ALA A 32 20.98 8.55 -1.59
N LEU A 33 19.81 9.13 -1.85
CA LEU A 33 18.94 8.67 -2.93
C LEU A 33 19.73 8.74 -4.24
N LYS A 34 20.22 7.60 -4.71
CA LYS A 34 20.35 7.40 -6.15
C LYS A 34 18.95 7.65 -6.70
N PRO A 35 18.75 8.57 -7.66
CA PRO A 35 17.45 8.69 -8.30
C PRO A 35 17.29 7.46 -9.21
N ALA A 36 16.85 6.34 -8.63
CA ALA A 36 16.34 5.18 -9.35
C ALA A 36 14.82 5.31 -9.54
N TRP A 37 14.31 6.54 -9.70
CA TRP A 37 12.96 6.76 -10.22
C TRP A 37 12.99 6.73 -11.75
N ALA A 38 13.33 5.57 -12.27
CA ALA A 38 12.67 5.05 -13.44
C ALA A 38 12.32 3.63 -13.04
N PRO A 39 11.02 3.25 -12.88
CA PRO A 39 10.70 1.82 -12.92
C PRO A 39 11.41 1.27 -14.14
N SER A 40 12.16 0.16 -13.96
CA SER A 40 12.80 -0.53 -15.07
C SER A 40 11.75 -0.62 -16.17
N ALA A 41 12.00 0.03 -17.31
CA ALA A 41 11.00 0.20 -18.35
C ALA A 41 10.74 -1.11 -19.13
N GLN A 42 10.97 -2.25 -18.47
CA GLN A 42 10.96 -3.57 -19.08
C GLN A 42 10.67 -4.64 -18.01
N ALA A 43 9.48 -4.58 -17.40
CA ALA A 43 8.93 -5.68 -16.61
C ALA A 43 8.41 -6.76 -17.55
N ALA A 44 9.30 -7.44 -18.26
CA ALA A 44 8.96 -8.44 -19.28
C ALA A 44 8.67 -9.84 -18.69
N GLY A 45 8.43 -9.93 -17.39
CA GLY A 45 8.12 -11.19 -16.73
C GLY A 45 6.72 -11.73 -17.05
N ASN A 46 6.44 -12.93 -16.58
CA ASN A 46 5.21 -13.64 -16.83
C ASN A 46 4.57 -14.16 -15.54
N VAL A 47 3.30 -13.80 -15.38
CA VAL A 47 2.46 -14.22 -14.27
C VAL A 47 1.49 -15.31 -14.72
N GLU A 48 1.39 -16.38 -13.94
CA GLU A 48 0.32 -17.37 -14.04
C GLU A 48 -0.84 -16.98 -13.13
N LEU A 49 -2.06 -17.02 -13.64
CA LEU A 49 -3.29 -16.84 -12.87
C LEU A 49 -4.16 -18.09 -13.00
N ARG A 50 -4.51 -18.71 -11.86
CA ARG A 50 -5.43 -19.85 -11.81
C ARG A 50 -6.29 -19.84 -10.56
N VAL A 51 -7.33 -20.67 -10.56
CA VAL A 51 -8.12 -20.96 -9.36
C VAL A 51 -7.90 -22.39 -8.92
N GLU A 52 -7.60 -22.55 -7.64
CA GLU A 52 -7.34 -23.86 -7.03
C GLU A 52 -8.06 -23.93 -5.68
N HIS A 53 -9.00 -24.89 -5.56
CA HIS A 53 -9.80 -25.09 -4.34
C HIS A 53 -10.48 -23.82 -3.80
N GLY A 54 -10.90 -22.93 -4.70
CA GLY A 54 -11.56 -21.67 -4.37
C GLY A 54 -10.61 -20.50 -4.06
N ASN A 55 -9.29 -20.71 -4.13
CA ASN A 55 -8.29 -19.66 -4.01
C ASN A 55 -7.88 -19.14 -5.38
N ALA A 56 -7.70 -17.82 -5.53
CA ALA A 56 -6.97 -17.26 -6.65
C ALA A 56 -5.47 -17.40 -6.38
N ILE A 57 -4.77 -18.16 -7.24
CA ILE A 57 -3.33 -18.32 -7.16
C ILE A 57 -2.71 -17.52 -8.31
N ILE A 58 -1.91 -16.52 -7.94
CA ILE A 58 -1.20 -15.60 -8.83
C ILE A 58 0.28 -15.83 -8.61
N THR A 59 0.99 -16.31 -9.63
CA THR A 59 2.39 -16.73 -9.50
C THR A 59 3.25 -16.13 -10.59
N GLY A 60 4.19 -15.28 -10.18
CA GLY A 60 5.22 -14.69 -11.02
C GLY A 60 6.34 -15.64 -11.42
N ASP A 61 7.20 -15.14 -12.28
CA ASP A 61 8.51 -15.72 -12.60
C ASP A 61 9.62 -14.93 -11.92
N GLU A 62 10.88 -15.34 -12.07
CA GLU A 62 12.04 -14.77 -11.37
C GLU A 62 12.48 -13.39 -11.91
N GLY A 63 11.61 -12.67 -12.61
CA GLY A 63 11.93 -11.37 -13.18
C GLY A 63 10.80 -10.39 -12.95
N ASP A 64 11.12 -9.10 -13.08
CA ASP A 64 10.22 -7.99 -12.76
C ASP A 64 8.79 -8.21 -13.30
N ASN A 65 7.83 -8.33 -12.39
CA ASN A 65 6.40 -8.47 -12.67
C ASN A 65 5.65 -7.21 -12.23
N ASN A 66 4.86 -6.64 -13.13
CA ASN A 66 4.01 -5.50 -12.81
C ASN A 66 2.54 -5.85 -13.02
N ILE A 67 1.80 -6.01 -11.92
CA ILE A 67 0.40 -6.44 -11.96
C ILE A 67 -0.53 -5.53 -11.17
N ILE A 68 -1.77 -5.42 -11.68
CA ILE A 68 -2.92 -4.91 -10.94
C ILE A 68 -3.90 -6.06 -10.74
N VAL A 69 -4.25 -6.32 -9.49
CA VAL A 69 -5.20 -7.33 -9.04
C VAL A 69 -6.46 -6.64 -8.54
N ILE A 70 -7.61 -7.03 -9.10
CA ILE A 70 -8.92 -6.49 -8.74
C ILE A 70 -9.83 -7.64 -8.30
N GLN A 71 -10.30 -7.58 -7.06
CA GLN A 71 -11.44 -8.40 -6.63
C GLN A 71 -12.72 -7.77 -7.19
N ALA A 72 -13.27 -8.43 -8.22
CA ALA A 72 -14.49 -8.00 -8.88
C ALA A 72 -15.72 -8.68 -8.26
N CYS A 73 -16.90 -8.45 -8.85
CA CYS A 73 -18.13 -9.03 -8.33
C CYS A 73 -18.12 -10.54 -8.53
N CYS A 74 -19.01 -11.21 -7.80
CA CYS A 74 -19.38 -12.58 -8.09
C CYS A 74 -18.18 -13.54 -8.05
N GLN A 75 -17.29 -13.40 -7.06
CA GLN A 75 -16.18 -14.34 -6.84
C GLN A 75 -15.19 -14.36 -8.03
N THR A 76 -15.03 -13.22 -8.72
CA THR A 76 -14.12 -13.07 -9.85
C THR A 76 -12.91 -12.27 -9.44
N VAL A 77 -11.71 -12.77 -9.73
CA VAL A 77 -10.47 -12.01 -9.62
C VAL A 77 -9.97 -11.68 -11.02
N ILE A 78 -9.63 -10.42 -11.22
CA ILE A 78 -9.08 -9.90 -12.46
C ILE A 78 -7.62 -9.54 -12.19
N VAL A 79 -6.73 -9.97 -13.08
CA VAL A 79 -5.32 -9.57 -13.05
C VAL A 79 -4.95 -8.97 -14.40
N THR A 80 -4.31 -7.80 -14.37
CA THR A 80 -3.81 -7.10 -15.55
C THR A 80 -2.31 -6.94 -15.43
N GLY A 81 -1.56 -7.44 -16.40
CA GLY A 81 -0.13 -7.16 -16.53
C GLY A 81 0.12 -5.77 -17.11
N ARG A 82 1.20 -5.12 -16.67
CA ARG A 82 1.68 -3.81 -17.14
C ARG A 82 3.16 -3.89 -17.50
N ALA A 83 3.68 -2.83 -18.13
CA ALA A 83 5.10 -2.71 -18.42
C ALA A 83 5.72 -3.94 -19.12
N GLU A 84 4.95 -4.55 -20.03
CA GLU A 84 5.27 -5.78 -20.79
C GLU A 84 5.03 -7.11 -20.06
N THR A 85 4.62 -7.08 -18.79
CA THR A 85 4.26 -8.30 -18.05
C THR A 85 3.05 -8.95 -18.69
N THR A 86 3.13 -10.26 -18.95
CA THR A 86 1.98 -11.03 -19.44
C THR A 86 1.35 -11.87 -18.34
N VAL A 87 0.03 -12.00 -18.35
CA VAL A 87 -0.71 -12.91 -17.45
C VAL A 87 -1.27 -14.06 -18.28
N ASN A 88 -0.82 -15.28 -18.01
CA ASN A 88 -1.12 -16.46 -18.82
C ASN A 88 -0.78 -16.27 -20.31
N GLY A 89 0.34 -15.59 -20.60
CA GLY A 89 0.77 -15.24 -21.96
C GLY A 89 -0.04 -14.14 -22.65
N SER A 90 -1.01 -13.52 -21.96
CA SER A 90 -1.79 -12.38 -22.47
C SER A 90 -1.21 -11.07 -21.92
N SER A 91 -0.98 -10.08 -22.79
CA SER A 91 -0.61 -8.72 -22.38
C SER A 91 -1.81 -7.86 -21.93
N GLY A 92 -3.00 -8.47 -21.84
CA GLY A 92 -4.23 -7.80 -21.47
C GLY A 92 -4.77 -8.26 -20.11
N ARG A 93 -6.05 -7.98 -19.89
CA ARG A 93 -6.79 -8.47 -18.73
C ARG A 93 -6.95 -9.98 -18.79
N SER A 94 -6.64 -10.66 -17.69
CA SER A 94 -6.95 -12.06 -17.43
C SER A 94 -7.87 -12.17 -16.22
N GLU A 95 -8.80 -13.10 -16.22
CA GLU A 95 -9.76 -13.24 -15.12
C GLU A 95 -10.03 -14.70 -14.80
N VAL A 96 -10.40 -14.95 -13.55
CA VAL A 96 -10.80 -16.25 -13.04
C VAL A 96 -12.03 -16.11 -12.15
N GLU A 97 -12.92 -17.09 -12.24
CA GLU A 97 -14.15 -17.16 -11.45
C GLU A 97 -14.05 -18.24 -10.36
N GLY A 98 -14.94 -18.19 -9.37
CA GLY A 98 -15.01 -19.19 -8.29
C GLY A 98 -14.02 -18.94 -7.15
N VAL A 99 -13.54 -17.71 -7.00
CA VAL A 99 -12.69 -17.27 -5.89
C VAL A 99 -13.55 -17.01 -4.66
N ILE A 100 -13.67 -18.04 -3.82
CA ILE A 100 -14.49 -18.04 -2.60
C ILE A 100 -13.67 -18.05 -1.32
N HIS A 101 -12.35 -18.17 -1.43
CA HIS A 101 -11.41 -18.27 -0.32
C HIS A 101 -10.35 -17.16 -0.45
N ASP A 102 -9.09 -17.52 -0.65
CA ASP A 102 -7.95 -16.62 -0.52
C ASP A 102 -7.57 -15.99 -1.87
N ILE A 103 -6.86 -14.86 -1.79
CA ILE A 103 -6.01 -14.37 -2.88
C ILE A 103 -4.56 -14.54 -2.45
N ASP A 104 -3.80 -15.26 -3.26
CA ASP A 104 -2.43 -15.68 -2.96
C ASP A 104 -1.50 -15.29 -4.11
N ILE A 105 -0.69 -14.26 -3.86
CA ILE A 105 0.21 -13.62 -4.81
C ILE A 105 1.65 -13.99 -4.43
N ARG A 106 2.38 -14.61 -5.36
CA ARG A 106 3.78 -15.01 -5.20
C ARG A 106 4.62 -14.61 -6.39
N MET A 107 5.50 -13.63 -6.30
CA MET A 107 6.28 -13.18 -7.47
C MET A 107 7.61 -13.94 -7.64
N LYS A 108 8.19 -14.46 -6.55
CA LYS A 108 9.42 -15.28 -6.49
C LYS A 108 10.75 -14.50 -6.61
N GLY A 109 10.71 -13.25 -7.05
CA GLY A 109 11.82 -12.31 -7.09
C GLY A 109 11.86 -11.48 -8.37
N GLY A 110 12.82 -10.57 -8.47
CA GLY A 110 12.79 -9.46 -9.43
C GLY A 110 12.26 -8.19 -8.75
N ASP A 111 12.34 -7.05 -9.44
CA ASP A 111 11.82 -5.79 -8.90
C ASP A 111 10.32 -5.69 -9.25
N ASP A 112 9.46 -6.15 -8.34
CA ASP A 112 8.04 -6.34 -8.61
C ASP A 112 7.18 -5.13 -8.23
N PHE A 113 6.09 -4.96 -8.97
CA PHE A 113 5.03 -4.03 -8.63
C PHE A 113 3.70 -4.77 -8.52
N VAL A 114 3.14 -4.84 -7.31
CA VAL A 114 1.86 -5.48 -7.02
C VAL A 114 0.88 -4.44 -6.49
N ARG A 115 -0.14 -4.10 -7.28
CA ARG A 115 -1.28 -3.32 -6.78
C ARG A 115 -2.49 -4.21 -6.58
N VAL A 116 -3.05 -4.19 -5.39
CA VAL A 116 -4.39 -4.74 -5.11
C VAL A 116 -5.34 -3.58 -4.90
N GLU A 117 -6.38 -3.51 -5.71
CA GLU A 117 -7.45 -2.51 -5.53
C GLU A 117 -8.81 -3.20 -5.53
N VAL A 118 -9.71 -2.74 -4.66
CA VAL A 118 -11.10 -3.21 -4.65
C VAL A 118 -11.97 -2.13 -5.25
N VAL A 119 -12.85 -2.52 -6.16
CA VAL A 119 -13.82 -1.58 -6.73
C VAL A 119 -14.88 -1.28 -5.65
N PRO A 120 -15.20 -0.01 -5.37
CA PRO A 120 -16.17 0.33 -4.34
C PRO A 120 -17.57 -0.20 -4.65
N GLY A 121 -18.21 -0.82 -3.65
CA GLY A 121 -19.50 -1.51 -3.79
C GLY A 121 -19.42 -3.00 -4.13
N PHE A 122 -18.21 -3.54 -4.19
CA PHE A 122 -17.95 -4.96 -4.39
C PHE A 122 -17.63 -5.67 -3.05
N PRO A 123 -17.86 -6.99 -2.95
CA PRO A 123 -17.61 -7.72 -1.71
C PRO A 123 -16.11 -7.73 -1.36
N PRO A 124 -15.77 -7.88 -0.06
CA PRO A 124 -14.39 -8.01 0.39
C PRO A 124 -13.72 -9.27 -0.16
N ILE A 125 -12.38 -9.34 -0.05
CA ILE A 125 -11.65 -10.61 -0.16
C ILE A 125 -12.21 -11.57 0.91
N PRO A 126 -12.79 -12.73 0.52
CA PRO A 126 -13.61 -13.53 1.44
C PRO A 126 -12.87 -14.12 2.64
N ARG A 127 -11.56 -14.36 2.49
CA ARG A 127 -10.69 -14.90 3.54
C ARG A 127 -9.38 -14.12 3.55
N ASP A 128 -8.27 -14.79 3.23
CA ASP A 128 -6.94 -14.23 3.40
C ASP A 128 -6.46 -13.50 2.15
N LEU A 129 -5.67 -12.45 2.36
CA LEU A 129 -4.79 -11.87 1.35
C LEU A 129 -3.34 -12.22 1.70
N LYS A 130 -2.66 -12.93 0.81
CA LYS A 130 -1.25 -13.32 0.96
C LYS A 130 -0.44 -12.75 -0.19
N ILE A 131 0.60 -11.99 0.12
CA ILE A 131 1.53 -11.42 -0.86
C ILE A 131 2.95 -11.78 -0.43
N ASP A 132 3.69 -12.38 -1.36
CA ASP A 132 5.09 -12.79 -1.24
C ASP A 132 5.81 -12.33 -2.53
N THR A 133 6.63 -11.29 -2.46
CA THR A 133 7.30 -10.77 -3.68
C THR A 133 8.62 -11.48 -3.92
N GLY A 134 9.47 -11.66 -2.91
CA GLY A 134 10.60 -12.58 -2.96
C GLY A 134 11.93 -11.88 -2.69
N GLN A 135 12.78 -11.71 -3.69
CA GLN A 135 13.98 -10.88 -3.57
C GLN A 135 13.97 -9.84 -4.69
N GLY A 136 14.27 -8.59 -4.38
CA GLY A 136 14.25 -7.48 -5.33
C GLY A 136 13.80 -6.18 -4.67
N GLU A 137 13.84 -5.06 -5.37
CA GLU A 137 13.28 -3.79 -4.88
C GLU A 137 11.79 -3.71 -5.23
N ASP A 138 10.93 -4.10 -4.29
CA ASP A 138 9.51 -4.32 -4.55
C ASP A 138 8.62 -3.14 -4.16
N ILE A 139 7.48 -3.02 -4.85
CA ILE A 139 6.44 -2.05 -4.52
C ILE A 139 5.09 -2.75 -4.40
N ILE A 140 4.47 -2.63 -3.23
CA ILE A 140 3.12 -3.11 -2.96
C ILE A 140 2.19 -1.94 -2.69
N GLU A 141 1.07 -1.87 -3.41
CA GLU A 141 0.01 -0.90 -3.16
C GLU A 141 -1.32 -1.60 -2.83
N LEU A 142 -1.90 -1.30 -1.66
CA LEU A 142 -3.22 -1.77 -1.25
C LEU A 142 -4.19 -0.59 -1.17
N LEU A 143 -5.09 -0.48 -2.16
CA LEU A 143 -5.96 0.68 -2.34
C LEU A 143 -7.43 0.32 -2.12
N GLY A 144 -8.00 0.81 -1.01
CA GLY A 144 -9.39 0.56 -0.60
C GLY A 144 -9.70 -0.91 -0.37
N VAL A 145 -8.70 -1.69 0.05
CA VAL A 145 -8.81 -3.15 0.15
C VAL A 145 -9.55 -3.52 1.42
N THR A 146 -10.55 -4.40 1.31
CA THR A 146 -11.20 -5.01 2.47
C THR A 146 -10.91 -6.51 2.49
N VAL A 147 -10.35 -6.99 3.60
CA VAL A 147 -10.01 -8.41 3.81
C VAL A 147 -10.79 -8.93 5.01
N ALA A 148 -11.56 -10.00 4.81
CA ALA A 148 -12.46 -10.53 5.84
C ALA A 148 -11.75 -11.36 6.91
N ASP A 149 -10.58 -11.91 6.60
CA ASP A 149 -9.75 -12.68 7.53
C ASP A 149 -8.31 -12.12 7.54
N ASP A 150 -7.27 -12.94 7.49
CA ASP A 150 -5.90 -12.49 7.72
C ASP A 150 -5.26 -11.84 6.48
N THR A 151 -4.39 -10.85 6.71
CA THR A 151 -3.52 -10.30 5.67
C THR A 151 -2.07 -10.57 6.03
N ARG A 152 -1.33 -11.16 5.09
CA ARG A 152 0.10 -11.43 5.22
C ARG A 152 0.85 -10.86 4.03
N ILE A 153 1.85 -10.05 4.32
CA ILE A 153 2.79 -9.50 3.34
C ILE A 153 4.20 -9.91 3.76
N ASP A 154 4.96 -10.48 2.82
CA ASP A 154 6.37 -10.84 2.93
C ASP A 154 7.04 -10.24 1.68
N THR A 155 7.91 -9.24 1.82
CA THR A 155 8.59 -8.66 0.64
C THR A 155 9.94 -9.32 0.39
N GLY A 156 10.68 -9.60 1.46
CA GLY A 156 11.82 -10.52 1.46
C GLY A 156 13.16 -9.79 1.56
N ASP A 157 14.05 -9.86 0.59
CA ASP A 157 15.28 -9.05 0.64
C ASP A 157 15.21 -7.99 -0.46
N GLY A 158 15.38 -6.71 -0.11
CA GLY A 158 15.01 -5.62 -1.01
C GLY A 158 14.97 -4.26 -0.32
N ASN A 159 15.00 -3.17 -1.09
CA ASN A 159 14.53 -1.88 -0.56
C ASN A 159 13.06 -1.76 -0.98
N ASP A 160 12.15 -2.12 -0.09
CA ASP A 160 10.76 -2.33 -0.43
C ASP A 160 9.87 -1.16 0.00
N ILE A 161 8.82 -0.91 -0.79
CA ILE A 161 7.84 0.13 -0.50
C ILE A 161 6.45 -0.50 -0.44
N ILE A 162 5.82 -0.38 0.73
CA ILE A 162 4.45 -0.81 0.96
C ILE A 162 3.60 0.42 1.24
N PHE A 163 2.60 0.64 0.40
CA PHE A 163 1.66 1.74 0.52
C PHE A 163 0.23 1.22 0.68
N ILE A 164 -0.45 1.67 1.73
CA ILE A 164 -1.84 1.30 2.02
C ILE A 164 -2.67 2.56 2.15
N ASP A 165 -3.75 2.70 1.37
CA ASP A 165 -4.62 3.87 1.50
C ASP A 165 -6.08 3.52 1.23
N GLY A 166 -6.98 4.36 1.73
CA GLY A 166 -8.35 4.40 1.25
C GLY A 166 -8.43 5.06 -0.13
N VAL A 167 -9.56 4.85 -0.80
CA VAL A 167 -9.81 5.40 -2.14
C VAL A 167 -11.10 6.20 -2.18
N LEU A 168 -11.07 7.32 -2.89
CA LEU A 168 -12.28 8.06 -3.20
C LEU A 168 -12.99 7.40 -4.40
N SER A 169 -14.25 7.07 -4.21
CA SER A 169 -15.11 6.48 -5.24
C SER A 169 -16.28 7.38 -5.59
N PRO A 170 -16.97 7.14 -6.72
CA PRO A 170 -18.22 7.83 -7.02
C PRO A 170 -19.29 7.69 -5.93
N ASN A 171 -19.23 6.63 -5.13
CA ASN A 171 -20.18 6.30 -4.07
C ASN A 171 -19.71 6.73 -2.68
N GLY A 172 -18.59 7.46 -2.58
CA GLY A 172 -18.00 7.91 -1.33
C GLY A 172 -16.57 7.39 -1.13
N PHE A 173 -16.03 7.67 0.04
CA PHE A 173 -14.69 7.24 0.43
C PHE A 173 -14.73 5.81 0.98
N SER A 174 -13.77 4.98 0.57
CA SER A 174 -13.63 3.59 1.04
C SER A 174 -12.26 3.42 1.68
N GLN A 175 -12.24 3.21 2.99
CA GLN A 175 -11.04 2.88 3.75
C GLN A 175 -10.51 1.50 3.35
N SER A 176 -9.21 1.29 3.49
CA SER A 176 -8.69 -0.07 3.60
C SER A 176 -9.08 -0.64 4.97
N ASP A 177 -9.61 -1.85 5.03
CA ASP A 177 -10.19 -2.45 6.26
C ASP A 177 -9.76 -3.92 6.38
N PHE A 178 -8.93 -4.19 7.40
CA PHE A 178 -8.37 -5.51 7.69
C PHE A 178 -9.04 -6.08 8.94
N ALA A 179 -9.91 -7.07 8.73
CA ALA A 179 -10.70 -7.65 9.82
C ALA A 179 -9.90 -8.63 10.70
N GLY A 180 -9.08 -9.48 10.08
CA GLY A 180 -8.21 -10.43 10.76
C GLY A 180 -6.85 -9.83 11.15
N LYS A 181 -5.90 -10.70 11.46
CA LYS A 181 -4.53 -10.32 11.78
C LYS A 181 -3.87 -9.73 10.55
N PHE A 182 -3.24 -8.57 10.72
CA PHE A 182 -2.34 -7.98 9.73
C PHE A 182 -0.90 -8.30 10.12
N THR A 183 -0.18 -8.98 9.22
CA THR A 183 1.26 -9.26 9.38
C THR A 183 2.02 -8.73 8.18
N LEU A 184 3.06 -7.95 8.43
CA LEU A 184 4.02 -7.52 7.41
C LEU A 184 5.42 -7.90 7.87
N LYS A 185 6.20 -8.48 6.96
CA LYS A 185 7.63 -8.70 7.12
C LYS A 185 8.31 -8.12 5.87
N SER A 186 9.18 -7.12 6.04
CA SER A 186 9.89 -6.55 4.89
C SER A 186 11.23 -7.25 4.64
N GLY A 187 11.97 -7.58 5.70
CA GLY A 187 13.13 -8.45 5.64
C GLY A 187 14.45 -7.69 5.66
N SER A 188 15.27 -7.72 4.61
CA SER A 188 16.54 -6.95 4.64
C SER A 188 16.64 -5.89 3.55
N GLY A 189 17.11 -4.70 3.92
CA GLY A 189 17.25 -3.53 3.04
C GLY A 189 16.64 -2.29 3.70
N ASP A 190 16.60 -1.16 3.01
CA ASP A 190 16.00 0.07 3.56
C ASP A 190 14.52 0.16 3.15
N ASP A 191 13.62 -0.24 4.04
CA ASP A 191 12.21 -0.45 3.72
C ASP A 191 11.29 0.69 4.19
N LEU A 192 10.15 0.84 3.51
CA LEU A 192 9.13 1.81 3.88
C LEU A 192 7.73 1.18 3.89
N LEU A 193 7.07 1.23 5.05
CA LEU A 193 5.63 1.06 5.16
C LEU A 193 4.96 2.41 5.40
N GLU A 194 4.10 2.83 4.48
CA GLU A 194 3.23 3.99 4.65
C GLU A 194 1.76 3.55 4.58
N PHE A 195 0.95 3.99 5.55
CA PHE A 195 -0.48 3.71 5.53
C PHE A 195 -1.33 4.90 5.97
N HIS A 196 -2.46 5.08 5.29
CA HIS A 196 -3.44 6.12 5.55
C HIS A 196 -4.84 5.54 5.47
N HIS A 197 -5.80 6.19 6.14
CA HIS A 197 -7.22 5.86 6.03
C HIS A 197 -7.51 4.36 6.15
N THR A 198 -6.78 3.69 7.05
CA THR A 198 -6.80 2.25 7.19
C THR A 198 -7.38 1.87 8.54
N VAL A 199 -8.22 0.84 8.58
CA VAL A 199 -8.78 0.28 9.81
C VAL A 199 -8.16 -1.10 10.04
N PHE A 200 -7.45 -1.25 11.15
CA PHE A 200 -6.96 -2.53 11.64
C PHE A 200 -7.83 -3.01 12.80
N ARG A 201 -8.59 -4.08 12.58
CA ARG A 201 -9.58 -4.55 13.56
C ARG A 201 -9.01 -5.55 14.59
N SER A 202 -7.89 -6.19 14.28
CA SER A 202 -7.28 -7.25 15.10
C SER A 202 -5.80 -6.95 15.41
N ASP A 203 -5.01 -8.00 15.60
CA ASP A 203 -3.55 -7.95 15.77
C ASP A 203 -2.88 -7.29 14.57
N VAL A 204 -1.91 -6.42 14.86
CA VAL A 204 -0.99 -5.87 13.86
C VAL A 204 0.42 -6.25 14.28
N ASP A 205 1.15 -6.91 13.39
CA ASP A 205 2.52 -7.39 13.60
C ASP A 205 3.36 -7.00 12.39
N VAL A 206 4.01 -5.84 12.46
CA VAL A 206 4.88 -5.30 11.41
C VAL A 206 6.32 -5.48 11.84
N ARG A 207 7.08 -6.18 11.01
CA ARG A 207 8.50 -6.44 11.22
C ARG A 207 9.29 -5.91 10.05
N MET A 208 10.07 -4.87 10.28
CA MET A 208 10.90 -4.28 9.24
C MET A 208 12.28 -4.99 9.14
N GLU A 209 12.65 -5.73 10.19
CA GLU A 209 13.84 -6.60 10.21
C GLU A 209 15.20 -5.85 10.09
N ASP A 210 16.02 -6.03 9.06
CA ASP A 210 17.40 -5.49 8.99
C ASP A 210 17.48 -4.35 7.96
N GLY A 211 17.68 -3.11 8.39
CA GLY A 211 17.49 -1.96 7.50
C GLY A 211 17.46 -0.60 8.18
N ILE A 212 17.64 0.48 7.41
CA ILE A 212 17.14 1.80 7.85
C ILE A 212 15.70 1.92 7.37
N ASP A 213 14.78 1.51 8.24
CA ASP A 213 13.38 1.37 7.86
C ASP A 213 12.50 2.54 8.33
N GLY A 214 11.37 2.71 7.66
CA GLY A 214 10.36 3.68 8.01
C GLY A 214 8.98 3.03 8.14
N VAL A 215 8.29 3.30 9.24
CA VAL A 215 6.84 3.08 9.33
C VAL A 215 6.14 4.42 9.56
N CYS A 216 5.39 4.86 8.55
CA CYS A 216 4.71 6.14 8.55
C CYS A 216 3.19 5.94 8.51
N ASN A 217 2.47 6.76 9.27
CA ASN A 217 1.02 6.87 9.22
C ASN A 217 0.59 8.29 9.54
N THR A 218 -0.49 8.75 8.94
CA THR A 218 -1.15 10.01 9.34
C THR A 218 -2.20 9.75 10.41
N GLU A 219 -2.73 10.80 11.02
CA GLU A 219 -3.74 10.70 12.10
C GLU A 219 -5.10 10.13 11.64
N ASP A 220 -5.16 9.53 10.45
CA ASP A 220 -6.38 9.16 9.74
C ASP A 220 -6.62 7.64 9.69
N SER A 221 -5.77 6.84 10.34
CA SER A 221 -5.91 5.38 10.46
C SER A 221 -6.34 4.97 11.88
N GLU A 222 -7.12 3.90 11.99
CA GLU A 222 -7.70 3.40 13.23
C GLU A 222 -7.17 2.02 13.59
N PHE A 223 -6.81 1.84 14.86
CA PHE A 223 -6.47 0.55 15.47
C PHE A 223 -7.53 0.23 16.51
N LEU A 224 -8.31 -0.84 16.31
CA LEU A 224 -9.36 -1.19 17.28
C LEU A 224 -8.81 -1.86 18.54
N ASN A 225 -7.62 -2.48 18.45
CA ASN A 225 -6.88 -3.04 19.57
C ASN A 225 -5.44 -2.47 19.57
N PRO A 226 -5.23 -1.18 19.86
CA PRO A 226 -3.93 -0.53 19.74
C PRO A 226 -2.85 -1.20 20.62
N GLU A 227 -3.23 -1.80 21.74
CA GLU A 227 -2.33 -2.57 22.62
C GLU A 227 -1.82 -3.88 22.01
N ARG A 228 -2.46 -4.33 20.92
CA ARG A 228 -2.09 -5.51 20.15
C ARG A 228 -1.40 -5.17 18.82
N ALA A 229 -1.15 -3.89 18.58
CA ALA A 229 -0.35 -3.43 17.44
C ALA A 229 1.14 -3.39 17.82
N ARG A 230 1.98 -3.98 16.98
CA ARG A 230 3.44 -4.08 17.16
C ARG A 230 4.13 -3.69 15.87
N PHE A 231 5.17 -2.87 16.03
CA PHE A 231 6.08 -2.41 14.99
C PHE A 231 7.48 -2.51 15.57
N ASP A 232 8.40 -3.21 14.91
CA ASP A 232 9.78 -3.35 15.41
C ASP A 232 10.80 -2.40 14.77
N GLY A 233 10.39 -1.63 13.75
CA GLY A 233 11.17 -0.53 13.14
C GLY A 233 12.52 -0.92 12.53
N GLY A 234 12.88 -2.20 12.60
CA GLY A 234 14.12 -2.77 12.10
C GLY A 234 15.41 -2.31 12.81
N ALA A 235 16.54 -2.88 12.38
CA ALA A 235 17.87 -2.57 12.87
C ALA A 235 18.73 -1.88 11.79
N PRO A 236 19.36 -0.72 12.05
CA PRO A 236 19.71 -0.18 13.36
C PRO A 236 18.65 0.73 13.99
N SER A 237 18.06 0.28 15.11
CA SER A 237 17.14 1.09 15.93
C SER A 237 17.74 2.43 16.40
N GLY A 238 16.97 3.50 16.31
CA GLY A 238 17.32 4.85 16.78
C GLY A 238 17.00 6.00 15.80
N PHE A 239 16.35 5.74 14.67
CA PHE A 239 15.92 6.80 13.76
C PHE A 239 14.55 7.39 14.17
N PRO A 240 14.30 8.68 13.86
CA PRO A 240 12.97 9.27 14.01
C PRO A 240 12.00 8.64 13.00
N GLY A 241 11.38 7.54 13.39
CA GLY A 241 10.48 6.73 12.54
C GLY A 241 10.23 5.34 13.15
N ASP A 242 11.21 4.81 13.87
CA ASP A 242 11.20 3.47 14.49
C ASP A 242 10.22 3.36 15.69
N GLY A 243 9.65 4.49 16.10
CA GLY A 243 8.68 4.57 17.17
C GLY A 243 7.32 4.98 16.63
N PHE A 244 6.58 4.04 16.02
CA PHE A 244 5.16 4.24 15.85
C PHE A 244 4.52 4.31 17.24
N VAL A 245 4.06 5.50 17.63
CA VAL A 245 3.20 5.67 18.81
C VAL A 245 1.78 5.55 18.29
N ALA A 246 1.17 4.37 18.46
CA ALA A 246 -0.26 4.23 18.25
C ALA A 246 -1.00 5.33 19.04
N PRO A 247 -1.93 6.08 18.44
CA PRO A 247 -2.69 7.07 19.17
C PRO A 247 -3.34 6.38 20.38
N ALA A 248 -3.17 6.96 21.57
CA ALA A 248 -3.80 6.43 22.77
C ALA A 248 -5.32 6.40 22.56
N PRO A 249 -6.03 5.34 23.00
CA PRO A 249 -7.48 5.30 22.90
C PRO A 249 -8.10 6.52 23.61
N PRO A 250 -9.26 7.01 23.12
CA PRO A 250 -9.95 8.16 23.69
C PRO A 250 -10.39 7.97 25.15
#